data_AF-A0A522CB29-F1
#
_entry.id   AF-A0A522CB29-F1
#
_cell.length_a   1.000
_cell.length_b   1.000
_cell.length_c   1.000
_cell.angle_alpha   90.00
_cell.angle_beta   90.00
_cell.angle_gamma   90.00
#
_symmetry.space_group_name_H-M   'P 1'
#
loop_
_entity.id
_entity.type
_entity.pdbx_description
1 polymer ?
#
loop_
_entity_poly.entity_id
_entity_poly.type
_entity_poly.pdbx_seq_one_letter_code
_entity_poly.pdbx_strand_id
1 'polypeptide(L)'
;MTSNGIEKPRENPEPIRPLPRLKVLRDTWCNQDTADRAADYLQQNNPDLIRELLLEEGAERNNEYFNLAYETIDYLAEAGIGVPDTLLGKLDLACELSRRIRKANGKTDFVPRGKPLGEGPDKPLPSMPALEISEGAARRGNVTQELADKILKHAYEARPDLWYATAEEYRHLICIYATEEFRKLINDLVAAEFGDTKNMWTPGEMFSEGIRRIYSMCGIKT
;
A
#
# COMPACT_ATOMS: atom_id res chain seq x y z
N MET A 1 -14.18 -11.82 36.40
CA MET A 1 -13.69 -13.18 36.07
C MET A 1 -12.54 -13.00 35.10
N THR A 2 -11.44 -13.67 35.40
CA THR A 2 -10.09 -13.44 34.93
C THR A 2 -9.91 -13.65 33.43
N SER A 3 -9.18 -12.71 32.83
CA SER A 3 -8.48 -12.82 31.55
C SER A 3 -7.76 -14.15 31.46
N ASN A 4 -8.11 -14.98 30.47
CA ASN A 4 -7.22 -16.04 30.01
C ASN A 4 -6.21 -15.42 29.05
N GLY A 5 -5.31 -14.62 29.63
CA GLY A 5 -4.03 -14.26 29.05
C GLY A 5 -3.19 -15.52 28.96
N ILE A 6 -3.15 -16.12 27.77
CA ILE A 6 -1.99 -16.89 27.35
C ILE A 6 -1.17 -15.92 26.50
N GLU A 7 -0.48 -14.99 27.18
CA GLU A 7 0.73 -14.42 26.60
C GLU A 7 1.69 -15.59 26.44
N LYS A 8 1.82 -16.11 25.22
CA LYS A 8 2.97 -16.94 24.89
C LYS A 8 4.21 -16.11 25.25
N PRO A 9 5.20 -16.68 25.97
CA PRO A 9 6.48 -16.02 26.11
C PRO A 9 6.98 -15.77 24.68
N ARG A 10 7.05 -14.50 24.25
CA ARG A 10 7.81 -14.15 23.04
C ARG A 10 9.24 -14.53 23.40
N GLU A 11 9.69 -15.69 22.91
CA GLU A 11 11.07 -16.15 23.06
C GLU A 11 11.99 -14.97 22.77
N ASN A 12 12.98 -14.79 23.65
CA ASN A 12 13.92 -13.67 23.66
C ASN A 12 14.27 -13.27 22.22
N PRO A 13 13.72 -12.15 21.68
CA PRO A 13 13.85 -11.88 20.27
C PRO A 13 15.33 -11.73 19.93
N GLU A 14 15.77 -12.34 18.83
CA GLU A 14 17.16 -12.21 18.39
C GLU A 14 17.59 -10.73 18.43
N PRO A 15 18.84 -10.44 18.82
CA PRO A 15 19.34 -9.08 18.81
C PRO A 15 19.12 -8.45 17.44
N ILE A 16 18.61 -7.22 17.42
CA ILE A 16 18.38 -6.53 16.15
C ILE A 16 19.71 -6.29 15.48
N ARG A 17 19.82 -6.79 14.26
CA ARG A 17 20.99 -6.61 13.43
C ARG A 17 21.04 -5.17 12.92
N PRO A 18 22.21 -4.52 12.89
CA PRO A 18 22.33 -3.18 12.34
C PRO A 18 21.79 -3.09 10.91
N LEU A 19 20.93 -2.10 10.66
CA LEU A 19 20.39 -1.78 9.35
C LEU A 19 21.51 -1.25 8.45
N PRO A 20 21.80 -1.90 7.31
CA PRO A 20 22.88 -1.46 6.44
C PRO A 20 22.50 -0.17 5.70
N ARG A 21 23.51 0.64 5.39
CA ARG A 21 23.40 1.74 4.43
C ARG A 21 23.33 1.16 3.02
N LEU A 22 22.15 1.16 2.44
CA LEU A 22 21.94 0.73 1.06
C LEU A 22 21.75 1.94 0.17
N LYS A 23 22.29 1.89 -1.05
CA LYS A 23 21.98 2.86 -2.10
C LYS A 23 20.49 2.77 -2.42
N VAL A 24 19.75 3.86 -2.26
CA VAL A 24 18.31 3.94 -2.58
C VAL A 24 18.05 3.54 -4.04
N LEU A 25 16.96 2.80 -4.27
CA LEU A 25 16.57 2.32 -5.60
C LEU A 25 15.86 3.40 -6.43
N ARG A 26 15.00 4.21 -5.80
CA ARG A 26 14.28 5.31 -6.44
C ARG A 26 14.48 6.59 -5.63
N ASP A 27 15.38 7.45 -6.08
CA ASP A 27 15.69 8.71 -5.40
C ASP A 27 14.73 9.87 -5.76
N THR A 28 13.83 9.65 -6.73
CA THR A 28 12.83 10.63 -7.19
C THR A 28 11.91 11.11 -6.06
N TRP A 29 11.41 10.20 -5.22
CA TRP A 29 10.41 10.51 -4.19
C TRP A 29 10.87 10.24 -2.75
N CYS A 30 11.96 9.49 -2.57
CA CYS A 30 12.65 9.32 -1.29
C CYS A 30 14.15 9.37 -1.52
N ASN A 31 14.84 10.41 -1.03
CA ASN A 31 16.28 10.53 -1.24
C ASN A 31 17.09 9.68 -0.23
N GLN A 32 18.39 9.52 -0.51
CA GLN A 32 19.33 8.73 0.31
C GLN A 32 19.36 9.21 1.77
N ASP A 33 19.46 10.52 1.99
CA ASP A 33 19.55 11.12 3.32
C ASP A 33 18.30 10.85 4.17
N THR A 34 17.12 10.93 3.56
CA THR A 34 15.84 10.65 4.23
C THR A 34 15.75 9.18 4.65
N ALA A 35 16.05 8.25 3.74
CA ALA A 35 16.07 6.82 4.05
C ALA A 35 17.11 6.48 5.13
N ASP A 36 18.25 7.17 5.10
CA ASP A 36 19.33 7.01 6.07
C ASP A 36 18.95 7.50 7.47
N ARG A 37 18.41 8.72 7.59
CA ARG A 37 17.95 9.27 8.87
C ARG A 37 16.80 8.45 9.46
N ALA A 38 15.84 8.03 8.64
CA ALA A 38 14.73 7.18 9.05
C ALA A 38 15.21 5.84 9.62
N ALA A 39 16.12 5.15 8.92
CA ALA A 39 16.65 3.87 9.37
C ALA A 39 17.44 4.01 10.69
N ASP A 40 18.27 5.04 10.82
CA ASP A 40 19.03 5.28 12.07
C ASP A 40 18.09 5.56 13.24
N TYR A 41 17.12 6.46 13.02
CA TYR A 41 16.20 6.86 14.06
C TYR A 41 15.38 5.67 14.54
N LEU A 42 14.84 4.88 13.60
CA LEU A 42 14.06 3.69 13.92
C LEU A 42 14.90 2.68 14.72
N GLN A 43 16.13 2.41 14.31
CA GLN A 43 17.01 1.49 15.02
C GLN A 43 17.37 1.96 16.44
N GLN A 44 17.55 3.26 16.63
CA GLN A 44 17.95 3.84 17.92
C GLN A 44 16.78 3.98 18.89
N ASN A 45 15.59 4.33 18.39
CA ASN A 45 14.48 4.79 19.23
C ASN A 45 13.31 3.81 19.29
N ASN A 46 13.11 2.99 18.26
CA ASN A 46 12.07 1.96 18.27
C ASN A 46 12.53 0.66 17.60
N PRO A 47 13.52 -0.03 18.20
CA PRO A 47 13.96 -1.33 17.74
C PRO A 47 12.81 -2.36 17.69
N ASP A 48 11.84 -2.31 18.60
CA ASP A 48 10.74 -3.28 18.63
C ASP A 48 9.90 -3.26 17.35
N LEU A 49 9.63 -2.09 16.77
CA LEU A 49 8.90 -1.96 15.51
C LEU A 49 9.62 -2.66 14.34
N ILE A 50 10.95 -2.66 14.32
CA ILE A 50 11.74 -3.43 13.34
C ILE A 50 11.53 -4.94 13.53
N ARG A 51 11.45 -5.42 14.77
CA ARG A 51 11.20 -6.84 15.07
C ARG A 51 9.81 -7.25 14.61
N GLU A 52 8.80 -6.43 14.90
CA GLU A 52 7.41 -6.71 14.53
C GLU A 52 7.25 -6.73 13.00
N LEU A 53 7.82 -5.75 12.29
CA LEU A 53 7.89 -5.76 10.83
C LEU A 53 8.51 -7.06 10.30
N LEU A 54 9.63 -7.49 10.88
CA LEU A 54 10.34 -8.70 10.43
C LEU A 54 9.54 -9.99 10.65
N LEU A 55 8.79 -10.06 11.76
CA LEU A 55 7.93 -11.19 12.13
C LEU A 55 6.73 -11.31 11.18
N GLU A 56 6.01 -10.21 10.98
CA GLU A 56 4.79 -10.20 10.18
C GLU A 56 5.08 -10.33 8.67
N GLU A 57 6.24 -9.90 8.21
CA GLU A 57 6.68 -10.05 6.82
C GLU A 57 6.78 -11.53 6.37
N GLY A 58 6.99 -12.46 7.31
CA GLY A 58 7.06 -13.90 7.03
C GLY A 58 5.69 -14.56 6.82
N ALA A 59 4.60 -13.91 7.24
CA ALA A 59 3.24 -14.33 7.00
C ALA A 59 2.79 -13.76 5.66
N GLU A 60 2.63 -14.61 4.65
CA GLU A 60 2.23 -14.20 3.29
C GLU A 60 1.07 -13.18 3.32
N ARG A 61 1.33 -11.95 2.85
CA ARG A 61 0.29 -10.96 2.51
C ARG A 61 -0.67 -10.65 3.66
N ASN A 62 -0.16 -10.51 4.89
CA ASN A 62 -1.01 -10.17 6.02
C ASN A 62 -1.26 -8.65 6.07
N ASN A 63 -2.51 -8.26 6.32
CA ASN A 63 -2.89 -6.86 6.58
C ASN A 63 -2.05 -6.25 7.71
N GLU A 64 -1.59 -7.09 8.65
CA GLU A 64 -0.75 -6.68 9.77
C GLU A 64 0.58 -6.07 9.33
N TYR A 65 1.24 -6.65 8.32
CA TYR A 65 2.49 -6.07 7.81
C TYR A 65 2.26 -4.68 7.20
N PHE A 66 1.13 -4.48 6.51
CA PHE A 66 0.80 -3.18 5.93
C PHE A 66 0.47 -2.15 7.01
N ASN A 67 -0.24 -2.55 8.06
CA ASN A 67 -0.52 -1.71 9.21
C ASN A 67 0.78 -1.29 9.90
N LEU A 68 1.70 -2.23 10.16
CA LEU A 68 2.99 -1.90 10.77
C LEU A 68 3.85 -1.01 9.88
N ALA A 69 3.84 -1.23 8.56
CA ALA A 69 4.55 -0.36 7.61
C ALA A 69 3.98 1.06 7.65
N TYR A 70 2.66 1.20 7.66
CA TYR A 70 1.96 2.46 7.83
C TYR A 70 2.34 3.14 9.15
N GLU A 71 2.23 2.43 10.27
CA GLU A 71 2.57 2.91 11.62
C GLU A 71 4.03 3.36 11.71
N THR A 72 4.93 2.65 11.03
CA THR A 72 6.35 3.04 10.98
C THR A 72 6.54 4.40 10.31
N ILE A 73 5.85 4.65 9.20
CA ILE A 73 5.96 5.92 8.48
C ILE A 73 5.32 7.06 9.29
N ASP A 74 4.16 6.84 9.91
CA ASP A 74 3.52 7.84 10.77
C ASP A 74 4.37 8.14 12.01
N TYR A 75 4.92 7.12 12.68
CA TYR A 75 5.84 7.28 13.80
C TYR A 75 7.07 8.15 13.44
N LEU A 76 7.66 7.91 12.28
CA LEU A 76 8.80 8.71 11.79
C LEU A 76 8.41 10.15 11.46
N ALA A 77 7.20 10.37 10.95
CA ALA A 77 6.68 11.69 10.67
C ALA A 77 6.43 12.49 11.96
N GLU A 78 5.80 11.86 12.96
CA GLU A 78 5.58 12.42 14.30
C GLU A 78 6.89 12.78 15.02
N ALA A 79 7.93 11.97 14.80
CA ALA A 79 9.28 12.22 15.30
C ALA A 79 10.05 13.34 14.55
N GLY A 80 9.50 13.90 13.47
CA GLY A 80 10.12 14.98 12.70
C GLY A 80 11.29 14.55 11.81
N ILE A 81 11.36 13.29 11.39
CA ILE A 81 12.49 12.72 10.62
C ILE A 81 12.47 13.13 9.12
N GLY A 82 11.59 14.03 8.73
CA GLY A 82 11.49 14.54 7.36
C GLY A 82 11.00 13.47 6.39
N VAL A 83 9.96 12.73 6.78
CA VAL A 83 9.24 11.79 5.91
C VAL A 83 8.71 12.54 4.67
N PRO A 84 8.79 11.96 3.45
CA PRO A 84 8.24 12.60 2.27
C PRO A 84 6.73 12.84 2.37
N ASP A 85 6.25 13.99 1.90
CA ASP A 85 4.83 14.35 1.98
C ASP A 85 3.94 13.62 0.96
N THR A 86 4.54 13.14 -0.13
CA THR A 86 3.79 12.49 -1.23
C THR A 86 3.50 11.02 -0.93
N LEU A 87 2.38 10.49 -1.45
CA LEU A 87 2.02 9.07 -1.34
C LEU A 87 3.14 8.14 -1.85
N LEU A 88 3.73 8.48 -3.01
CA LEU A 88 4.84 7.71 -3.58
C LEU A 88 6.10 7.79 -2.73
N GLY A 89 6.41 8.95 -2.15
CA GLY A 89 7.58 9.09 -1.28
C GLY A 89 7.44 8.31 0.03
N LYS A 90 6.23 8.26 0.61
CA LYS A 90 5.94 7.41 1.77
C LYS A 90 6.08 5.92 1.45
N LEU A 91 5.54 5.49 0.30
CA LEU A 91 5.71 4.12 -0.18
C LEU A 91 7.20 3.79 -0.41
N ASP A 92 7.96 4.69 -1.04
CA ASP A 92 9.40 4.48 -1.26
C ASP A 92 10.16 4.37 0.04
N LEU A 93 9.86 5.23 1.02
CA LEU A 93 10.47 5.14 2.33
C LEU A 93 10.16 3.79 3.00
N ALA A 94 8.90 3.34 2.94
CA ALA A 94 8.51 2.03 3.47
C ALA A 94 9.24 0.87 2.77
N CYS A 95 9.37 0.93 1.44
CA CYS A 95 10.13 -0.05 0.65
C CYS A 95 11.62 -0.06 1.04
N GLU A 96 12.22 1.12 1.22
CA GLU A 96 13.63 1.24 1.59
C GLU A 96 13.90 0.74 3.02
N LEU A 97 13.01 1.01 3.97
CA LEU A 97 13.09 0.46 5.33
C LEU A 97 12.97 -1.07 5.30
N SER A 98 11.97 -1.60 4.59
CA SER A 98 11.81 -3.05 4.39
C SER A 98 13.08 -3.67 3.80
N ARG A 99 13.64 -3.09 2.74
CA ARG A 99 14.85 -3.58 2.08
C ARG A 99 16.06 -3.66 3.02
N ARG A 100 16.25 -2.63 3.85
CA ARG A 100 17.34 -2.60 4.85
C ARG A 100 17.14 -3.65 5.94
N ILE A 101 15.92 -3.77 6.45
CA ILE A 101 15.55 -4.79 7.46
C ILE A 101 15.79 -6.20 6.90
N ARG A 102 15.35 -6.47 5.67
CA ARG A 102 15.57 -7.75 4.99
C ARG A 102 17.05 -8.04 4.79
N LYS A 103 17.81 -7.07 4.30
CA LYS A 103 19.25 -7.21 4.06
C LYS A 103 20.01 -7.50 5.35
N ALA A 104 19.69 -6.81 6.45
CA ALA A 104 20.29 -7.07 7.76
C ALA A 104 20.07 -8.52 8.21
N ASN A 105 18.92 -9.10 7.85
CA ASN A 105 18.49 -10.45 8.23
C ASN A 105 18.72 -11.52 7.15
N GLY A 106 19.51 -11.23 6.11
CA GLY A 106 19.84 -12.19 5.05
C GLY A 106 18.64 -12.61 4.18
N LYS A 107 17.54 -11.87 4.21
CA LYS A 107 16.35 -12.08 3.35
C LYS A 107 16.54 -11.40 1.99
N THR A 108 15.91 -11.93 0.95
CA THR A 108 15.96 -11.41 -0.44
C THR A 108 14.99 -10.25 -0.63
N ASP A 109 15.33 -9.19 -1.35
CA ASP A 109 14.40 -8.06 -1.58
C ASP A 109 13.08 -8.50 -2.24
N PHE A 110 11.97 -7.81 -1.93
CA PHE A 110 10.72 -8.00 -2.66
C PHE A 110 10.83 -7.38 -4.05
N VAL A 111 10.61 -8.20 -5.08
CA VAL A 111 10.58 -7.73 -6.46
C VAL A 111 9.19 -7.19 -6.77
N PRO A 112 9.07 -5.94 -7.26
CA PRO A 112 7.78 -5.39 -7.67
C PRO A 112 7.11 -6.28 -8.73
N ARG A 113 5.80 -6.51 -8.57
CA ARG A 113 5.01 -7.32 -9.51
C ARG A 113 4.72 -6.53 -10.78
N GLY A 114 4.72 -7.22 -11.92
CA GLY A 114 4.33 -6.62 -13.20
C GLY A 114 5.15 -5.40 -13.60
N LYS A 115 4.59 -4.58 -14.49
CA LYS A 115 5.18 -3.33 -14.99
C LYS A 115 4.54 -2.10 -14.34
N PRO A 116 5.23 -0.95 -14.28
CA PRO A 116 4.63 0.30 -13.83
C PRO A 116 3.36 0.64 -14.61
N LEU A 117 2.42 1.33 -13.95
CA LEU A 117 1.19 1.79 -14.60
C LEU A 117 1.50 2.77 -15.75
N GLY A 118 2.51 3.62 -15.56
CA GLY A 118 3.01 4.58 -16.54
C GLY A 118 4.46 4.96 -16.23
N GLU A 119 4.96 6.00 -16.90
CA GLU A 119 6.33 6.51 -16.67
C GLU A 119 6.46 7.29 -15.34
N GLY A 120 5.35 7.82 -14.82
CA GLY A 120 5.31 8.59 -13.59
C GLY A 120 3.91 9.16 -13.31
N PRO A 121 3.67 9.73 -12.12
CA PRO A 121 2.37 10.28 -11.72
C PRO A 121 1.97 11.53 -12.54
N ASP A 122 2.95 12.29 -13.03
CA ASP A 122 2.72 13.51 -13.83
C ASP A 122 2.67 13.24 -15.34
N LYS A 123 2.71 11.97 -15.75
CA LYS A 123 2.69 11.55 -17.15
C LYS A 123 1.31 10.99 -17.50
N PRO A 124 0.89 11.09 -18.77
CA PRO A 124 -0.37 10.47 -19.20
C PRO A 124 -0.40 8.98 -18.86
N LEU A 125 -1.45 8.56 -18.18
CA LEU A 125 -1.67 7.15 -17.89
C LEU A 125 -2.17 6.41 -19.15
N PRO A 126 -1.96 5.07 -19.24
CA PRO A 126 -2.52 4.27 -20.33
C PRO A 126 -4.05 4.34 -20.36
N SER A 127 -4.67 3.98 -21.47
CA SER A 127 -6.13 3.87 -21.50
C SER A 127 -6.62 2.76 -20.56
N MET A 128 -7.68 3.05 -19.80
CA MET A 128 -8.30 2.06 -18.92
C MET A 128 -8.82 0.87 -19.74
N PRO A 129 -8.55 -0.38 -19.32
CA PRO A 129 -9.01 -1.55 -20.04
C PRO A 129 -10.52 -1.72 -19.90
N ALA A 130 -11.18 -2.08 -21.01
CA ALA A 130 -12.58 -2.49 -21.03
C ALA A 130 -12.69 -3.93 -20.53
N LEU A 131 -12.79 -4.10 -19.20
CA LEU A 131 -12.99 -5.41 -18.57
C LEU A 131 -14.47 -5.64 -18.27
N GLU A 132 -14.96 -6.84 -18.60
CA GLU A 132 -16.27 -7.30 -18.13
C GLU A 132 -16.27 -7.37 -16.60
N ILE A 133 -17.24 -6.77 -15.93
CA ILE A 133 -17.38 -6.79 -14.46
C ILE A 133 -17.30 -8.22 -13.91
N SER A 134 -16.69 -8.39 -12.74
CA SER A 134 -16.61 -9.71 -12.11
C SER A 134 -17.99 -10.22 -11.68
N GLU A 135 -18.15 -11.55 -11.67
CA GLU A 135 -19.36 -12.18 -11.12
C GLU A 135 -19.62 -11.79 -9.66
N GLY A 136 -18.54 -11.56 -8.89
CA GLY A 136 -18.61 -11.11 -7.50
C GLY A 136 -19.27 -9.73 -7.39
N ALA A 137 -18.80 -8.77 -8.18
CA ALA A 137 -19.36 -7.43 -8.21
C ALA A 137 -20.81 -7.42 -8.71
N ALA A 138 -21.11 -8.22 -9.75
CA ALA A 138 -22.45 -8.34 -10.30
C ALA A 138 -23.46 -8.93 -9.30
N ARG A 139 -23.09 -10.02 -8.59
CA ARG A 139 -24.01 -10.74 -7.70
C ARG A 139 -24.10 -10.17 -6.29
N ARG A 140 -23.00 -9.69 -5.71
CA ARG A 140 -22.96 -9.23 -4.30
C ARG A 140 -23.09 -7.71 -4.16
N GLY A 141 -22.58 -6.97 -5.13
CA GLY A 141 -22.59 -5.50 -5.10
C GLY A 141 -23.71 -4.88 -5.94
N ASN A 142 -24.51 -5.70 -6.63
CA ASN A 142 -25.45 -5.31 -7.68
C ASN A 142 -24.82 -4.46 -8.81
N VAL A 143 -23.48 -4.37 -8.88
CA VAL A 143 -22.74 -3.50 -9.79
C VAL A 143 -23.02 -3.88 -11.24
N THR A 144 -23.53 -2.95 -12.04
CA THR A 144 -23.69 -3.13 -13.49
C THR A 144 -22.42 -2.72 -14.23
N GLN A 145 -22.24 -3.21 -15.47
CA GLN A 145 -21.11 -2.82 -16.32
C GLN A 145 -21.07 -1.31 -16.54
N GLU A 146 -22.21 -0.73 -16.92
CA GLU A 146 -22.36 0.71 -17.16
C GLU A 146 -21.97 1.53 -15.92
N LEU A 147 -22.38 1.09 -14.74
CA LEU A 147 -22.04 1.77 -13.51
C LEU A 147 -20.54 1.67 -13.19
N ALA A 148 -19.95 0.48 -13.32
CA ALA A 148 -18.53 0.29 -13.10
C ALA A 148 -17.71 1.17 -14.04
N ASP A 149 -18.06 1.18 -15.32
CA ASP A 149 -17.35 1.99 -16.31
C ASP A 149 -17.53 3.49 -16.05
N LYS A 150 -18.73 3.94 -15.67
CA LYS A 150 -18.99 5.34 -15.30
C LYS A 150 -18.15 5.79 -14.10
N ILE A 151 -18.24 5.07 -12.98
CA ILE A 151 -17.57 5.45 -11.72
C ILE A 151 -16.06 5.34 -11.84
N LEU A 152 -15.55 4.24 -12.40
CA LEU A 152 -14.11 4.03 -12.49
C LEU A 152 -13.47 4.96 -13.51
N LYS A 153 -14.14 5.25 -14.63
CA LYS A 153 -13.66 6.27 -15.57
C LYS A 153 -13.59 7.65 -14.92
N HIS A 154 -14.63 8.05 -14.19
CA HIS A 154 -14.62 9.32 -13.46
C HIS A 154 -13.49 9.37 -12.43
N ALA A 155 -13.30 8.31 -11.64
CA ALA A 155 -12.18 8.24 -10.69
C ALA A 155 -10.81 8.37 -11.38
N TYR A 156 -10.64 7.73 -12.54
CA TYR A 156 -9.40 7.72 -13.33
C TYR A 156 -9.04 9.10 -13.88
N GLU A 157 -10.04 9.81 -14.39
CA GLU A 157 -9.89 11.14 -14.94
C GLU A 157 -9.69 12.19 -13.85
N ALA A 158 -10.35 12.02 -12.69
CA ALA A 158 -10.29 12.99 -11.59
C ALA A 158 -8.98 12.94 -10.78
N ARG A 159 -8.40 11.73 -10.58
CA ARG A 159 -7.22 11.52 -9.72
C ARG A 159 -6.22 10.54 -10.35
N PRO A 160 -5.63 10.85 -11.52
CA PRO A 160 -4.65 9.96 -12.16
C PRO A 160 -3.41 9.72 -11.27
N ASP A 161 -3.01 10.72 -10.47
CA ASP A 161 -1.95 10.61 -9.47
C ASP A 161 -2.21 9.47 -8.48
N LEU A 162 -3.45 9.35 -8.01
CA LEU A 162 -3.86 8.35 -7.03
C LEU A 162 -3.89 6.95 -7.66
N TRP A 163 -4.37 6.82 -8.89
CA TRP A 163 -4.33 5.54 -9.61
C TRP A 163 -2.90 5.04 -9.81
N TYR A 164 -1.97 5.95 -10.11
CA TYR A 164 -0.55 5.62 -10.21
C TYR A 164 0.00 5.17 -8.84
N ALA A 165 -0.26 5.93 -7.77
CA ALA A 165 0.22 5.60 -6.43
C ALA A 165 -0.35 4.26 -5.91
N THR A 166 -1.66 4.02 -6.07
CA THR A 166 -2.30 2.75 -5.72
C THR A 166 -1.71 1.61 -6.55
N ALA A 167 -1.47 1.81 -7.85
CA ALA A 167 -0.82 0.77 -8.65
C ALA A 167 0.57 0.41 -8.10
N GLU A 168 1.38 1.39 -7.74
CA GLU A 168 2.70 1.14 -7.14
C GLU A 168 2.60 0.39 -5.80
N GLU A 169 1.66 0.75 -4.92
CA GLU A 169 1.43 0.01 -3.67
C GLU A 169 1.13 -1.48 -3.91
N TYR A 170 0.23 -1.79 -4.86
CA TYR A 170 -0.12 -3.17 -5.21
C TYR A 170 1.01 -3.92 -5.94
N ARG A 171 1.85 -3.22 -6.69
CA ARG A 171 3.06 -3.81 -7.30
C ARG A 171 4.10 -4.16 -6.24
N HIS A 172 4.28 -3.29 -5.25
CA HIS A 172 5.23 -3.47 -4.16
C HIS A 172 4.70 -4.35 -3.01
N LEU A 173 3.41 -4.70 -3.04
CA LEU A 173 2.72 -5.41 -1.96
C LEU A 173 2.87 -4.65 -0.63
N ILE A 174 2.69 -3.34 -0.65
CA ILE A 174 2.66 -2.47 0.54
C ILE A 174 1.48 -1.53 0.35
N CYS A 175 0.30 -1.96 0.80
CA CYS A 175 -0.96 -1.22 0.63
C CYS A 175 -1.20 -0.33 1.85
N ILE A 176 -0.79 0.93 1.76
CA ILE A 176 -0.78 1.89 2.86
C ILE A 176 -1.71 3.07 2.54
N TYR A 177 -1.17 4.26 2.31
CA TYR A 177 -1.89 5.51 2.16
C TYR A 177 -2.71 5.60 0.86
N ALA A 178 -2.13 5.24 -0.29
CA ALA A 178 -2.79 5.41 -1.58
C ALA A 178 -3.97 4.46 -1.75
N THR A 179 -3.88 3.24 -1.21
CA THR A 179 -4.99 2.29 -1.21
C THR A 179 -6.18 2.81 -0.40
N GLU A 180 -5.93 3.42 0.76
CA GLU A 180 -7.00 4.00 1.60
C GLU A 180 -7.60 5.27 0.99
N GLU A 181 -6.78 6.16 0.44
CA GLU A 181 -7.28 7.31 -0.33
C GLU A 181 -8.10 6.88 -1.54
N PHE A 182 -7.67 5.83 -2.24
CA PHE A 182 -8.41 5.28 -3.39
C PHE A 182 -9.76 4.70 -2.97
N ARG A 183 -9.79 3.93 -1.87
CA ARG A 183 -11.02 3.42 -1.27
C ARG A 183 -11.98 4.57 -0.93
N LYS A 184 -11.47 5.64 -0.31
CA LYS A 184 -12.26 6.83 0.02
C LYS A 184 -12.83 7.49 -1.23
N LEU A 185 -12.02 7.72 -2.27
CA LEU A 185 -12.48 8.29 -3.53
C LEU A 185 -13.63 7.48 -4.14
N ILE A 186 -13.48 6.15 -4.19
CA ILE A 186 -14.53 5.27 -4.73
C ILE A 186 -15.80 5.36 -3.87
N ASN A 187 -15.67 5.36 -2.54
CA ASN A 187 -16.82 5.50 -1.64
C ASN A 187 -17.56 6.83 -1.89
N ASP A 188 -16.82 7.94 -2.03
CA ASP A 188 -17.39 9.27 -2.24
C ASP A 188 -18.10 9.36 -3.60
N LEU A 189 -17.52 8.78 -4.66
CA LEU A 189 -18.15 8.74 -5.99
C LEU A 189 -19.41 7.88 -6.03
N VAL A 190 -19.38 6.71 -5.39
CA VAL A 190 -20.57 5.85 -5.28
C VAL A 190 -21.65 6.56 -4.46
N ALA A 191 -21.30 7.22 -3.35
CA ALA A 191 -22.25 7.97 -2.53
C ALA A 191 -22.87 9.14 -3.31
N ALA A 192 -22.08 9.87 -4.12
CA ALA A 192 -22.56 10.97 -4.95
C ALA A 192 -23.55 10.51 -6.04
N GLU A 193 -23.35 9.31 -6.60
CA GLU A 193 -24.23 8.75 -7.63
C GLU A 193 -25.58 8.27 -7.06
N PHE A 194 -25.60 7.72 -5.84
CA PHE A 194 -26.76 7.01 -5.29
C PHE A 194 -27.46 7.69 -4.10
N GLY A 195 -26.89 8.75 -3.54
CA GLY A 195 -27.44 9.45 -2.37
C GLY A 195 -27.67 8.50 -1.18
N ASP A 196 -28.84 8.59 -0.55
CA ASP A 196 -29.19 7.82 0.67
C ASP A 196 -29.57 6.36 0.42
N THR A 197 -29.53 5.86 -0.83
CA THR A 197 -29.81 4.44 -1.14
C THR A 197 -28.64 3.49 -0.83
N LYS A 198 -27.93 3.76 0.28
CA LYS A 198 -26.71 3.07 0.75
C LYS A 198 -26.85 1.55 0.88
N ASN A 199 -28.07 1.02 0.97
CA ASN A 199 -28.31 -0.40 1.20
C ASN A 199 -28.32 -1.27 -0.08
N MET A 200 -28.25 -0.67 -1.27
CA MET A 200 -28.34 -1.43 -2.53
C MET A 200 -26.99 -1.74 -3.19
N TRP A 201 -25.90 -1.10 -2.74
CA TRP A 201 -24.59 -1.13 -3.42
C TRP A 201 -23.45 -1.22 -2.43
N THR A 202 -22.42 -2.00 -2.75
CA THR A 202 -21.24 -2.12 -1.90
C THR A 202 -20.04 -1.43 -2.55
N PRO A 203 -19.58 -0.28 -2.01
CA PRO A 203 -18.37 0.38 -2.49
C PRO A 203 -17.13 -0.53 -2.53
N GLY A 204 -17.10 -1.58 -1.68
CA GLY A 204 -16.04 -2.59 -1.70
C GLY A 204 -15.94 -3.39 -3.00
N GLU A 205 -17.05 -3.70 -3.67
CA GLU A 205 -17.02 -4.40 -4.96
C GLU A 205 -16.57 -3.45 -6.07
N MET A 206 -16.98 -2.17 -6.03
CA MET A 206 -16.49 -1.15 -6.96
C MET A 206 -14.97 -0.91 -6.80
N PHE A 207 -14.49 -0.83 -5.56
CA PHE A 207 -13.07 -0.74 -5.26
C PHE A 207 -12.32 -1.95 -5.82
N SER A 208 -12.83 -3.17 -5.60
CA SER A 208 -12.23 -4.40 -6.14
C SER A 208 -12.16 -4.41 -7.66
N GLU A 209 -13.17 -3.86 -8.34
CA GLU A 209 -13.15 -3.66 -9.80
C GLU A 209 -12.10 -2.65 -10.27
N GLY A 210 -11.85 -1.60 -9.49
CA GLY A 210 -10.73 -0.67 -9.71
C GLY A 210 -9.37 -1.38 -9.59
N ILE A 211 -9.16 -2.16 -8.53
CA ILE A 211 -7.94 -2.95 -8.34
C ILE A 211 -7.74 -3.97 -9.47
N ARG A 212 -8.81 -4.62 -9.94
CA ARG A 212 -8.73 -5.57 -11.05
C ARG A 212 -8.27 -4.91 -12.35
N ARG A 213 -8.69 -3.66 -12.61
CA ARG A 213 -8.20 -2.86 -13.75
C ARG A 213 -6.74 -2.45 -13.55
N ILE A 214 -6.33 -2.07 -12.35
CA ILE A 214 -4.90 -1.82 -12.02
C ILE A 214 -4.05 -3.06 -12.33
N TYR A 215 -4.50 -4.24 -11.88
CA TYR A 215 -3.78 -5.48 -12.12
C TYR A 215 -3.64 -5.78 -13.61
N SER A 216 -4.72 -5.60 -14.37
CA SER A 216 -4.71 -5.76 -15.82
C SER A 216 -3.72 -4.79 -16.50
N MET A 217 -3.78 -3.49 -16.18
CA MET A 217 -2.88 -2.49 -16.76
C MET A 217 -1.40 -2.74 -16.43
N CYS A 218 -1.12 -3.18 -15.21
CA CYS A 218 0.23 -3.48 -14.74
C CYS A 218 0.70 -4.89 -15.11
N GLY A 219 -0.15 -5.75 -15.70
CA GLY A 219 0.19 -7.14 -15.99
C GLY A 219 0.45 -7.99 -14.73
N ILE A 220 -0.20 -7.66 -13.62
CA ILE A 220 -0.10 -8.39 -12.35
C ILE A 220 -1.01 -9.61 -12.42
N LYS A 221 -0.45 -10.81 -12.26
CA LYS A 221 -1.23 -12.06 -12.22
C LYS A 221 -1.98 -12.17 -10.89
N THR A 222 -3.30 -12.34 -10.95
CA THR A 222 -4.19 -12.68 -9.81
C THR A 222 -4.01 -14.13 -9.40
#